data_AF-A0A932W058-F1
#
_entry.id   AF-A0A932W058-F1
#
_cell.length_a   1.000
_cell.length_b   1.000
_cell.length_c   1.000
_cell.angle_alpha   90.00
_cell.angle_beta   90.00
_cell.angle_gamma   90.00
#
_symmetry.space_group_name_H-M   'P 1'
#
loop_
_entity.id
_entity.type
_entity.pdbx_description
1 polymer ?
#
loop_
_entity_poly.entity_id
_entity_poly.type
_entity_poly.pdbx_seq_one_letter_code
_entity_poly.pdbx_strand_id
1 'polypeptide(L)'
;MAEYDVRQLIEGKELEVNLVSVLAYGKTFETDIGYMVCSEVAWAPDSKAFFVTYSDGGAVGNFHVVIYYLGKDGLSDIEPTAQVMSDYLSRPRTCFDDEEPNIAAIAWRGDSSHILLAAETLPHSNCEEMGTFRAYKVELPSGKIIRSYGQITAKKLFWKHLGDELRNADDECAQIPKPKSCEIPGLHPKKIK
;
A
#
# COMPACT_ATOMS: atom_id res chain seq x y z
N MET A 1 13.08 10.61 26.59
CA MET A 1 13.40 12.04 26.38
C MET A 1 14.68 12.10 25.59
N ALA A 2 14.60 12.53 24.34
CA ALA A 2 15.76 12.84 23.53
C ALA A 2 15.35 13.99 22.59
N GLU A 3 16.05 15.11 22.71
CA GLU A 3 16.06 16.25 21.80
C GLU A 3 17.38 16.15 21.04
N TYR A 4 17.39 16.09 19.70
CA TYR A 4 18.49 16.55 18.84
C TYR A 4 18.00 16.72 17.38
N ASP A 5 18.26 17.90 16.82
CA ASP A 5 17.99 18.37 15.46
C ASP A 5 19.21 18.05 14.57
N VAL A 6 19.04 17.23 13.53
CA VAL A 6 20.08 16.96 12.53
C VAL A 6 19.56 17.34 11.15
N ARG A 7 19.99 18.51 10.70
CA ARG A 7 19.67 19.10 9.39
C ARG A 7 20.61 18.54 8.34
N GLN A 8 20.09 17.84 7.33
CA GLN A 8 20.85 17.56 6.11
C GLN A 8 20.35 18.46 4.97
N LEU A 9 21.30 19.07 4.27
CA LEU A 9 21.07 19.93 3.12
C LEU A 9 21.14 19.08 1.84
N ILE A 10 20.01 18.94 1.15
CA ILE A 10 19.96 18.45 -0.24
C ILE A 10 19.40 19.62 -1.07
N GLU A 11 20.14 20.05 -2.09
CA GLU A 11 19.73 21.09 -3.06
C GLU A 11 19.29 22.44 -2.45
N GLY A 12 19.86 22.84 -1.31
CA GLY A 12 19.60 24.15 -0.72
C GLY A 12 18.19 24.34 -0.14
N LYS A 13 17.44 23.26 0.06
CA LYS A 13 16.22 23.25 0.89
C LYS A 13 16.48 22.43 2.15
N GLU A 14 16.18 23.00 3.32
CA GLU A 14 16.07 22.23 4.57
C GLU A 14 14.86 21.29 4.41
N LEU A 15 15.12 20.00 4.19
CA LEU A 15 14.12 18.98 4.43
C LEU A 15 14.17 18.69 5.94
N GLU A 16 13.06 18.92 6.63
CA GLU A 16 12.89 18.39 7.99
C GLU A 16 12.84 16.86 7.90
N VAL A 17 13.98 16.22 8.09
CA VAL A 17 14.07 14.76 8.19
C VAL A 17 13.76 14.38 9.62
N ASN A 18 12.68 13.63 9.82
CA ASN A 18 12.38 13.07 11.13
C ASN A 18 13.23 11.82 11.35
N LEU A 19 14.14 11.82 12.31
CA LEU A 19 14.92 10.62 12.63
C LEU A 19 14.00 9.57 13.27
N VAL A 20 13.69 8.52 12.51
CA VAL A 20 12.94 7.36 12.99
C VAL A 20 13.93 6.23 13.27
N SER A 21 13.89 5.70 14.49
CA SER A 21 14.70 4.56 14.90
C SER A 21 13.85 3.49 15.57
N VAL A 22 14.31 2.25 15.51
CA VAL A 22 13.61 1.08 16.06
C VAL A 22 14.39 0.57 17.26
N LEU A 23 13.73 0.49 18.42
CA LEU A 23 14.29 -0.13 19.62
C LEU A 23 13.82 -1.59 19.73
N ALA A 24 14.73 -2.54 19.60
CA ALA A 24 14.45 -3.96 19.80
C ALA A 24 15.67 -4.69 20.36
N TYR A 25 15.45 -5.76 21.14
CA TYR A 25 16.51 -6.53 21.80
C TYR A 25 17.51 -5.68 22.62
N GLY A 26 17.07 -4.55 23.16
CA GLY A 26 17.93 -3.61 23.90
C GLY A 26 18.91 -2.82 23.01
N LYS A 27 18.73 -2.83 21.69
CA LYS A 27 19.52 -2.08 20.71
C LYS A 27 18.63 -1.14 19.92
N THR A 28 19.20 -0.01 19.51
CA THR A 28 18.57 0.92 18.57
C THR A 28 19.08 0.63 17.17
N PHE A 29 18.16 0.51 16.22
CA PHE A 29 18.42 0.36 14.80
C PHE A 29 18.01 1.63 14.07
N GLU A 30 18.90 2.17 13.24
CA GLU A 30 18.58 3.29 12.35
C GLU A 30 17.68 2.82 11.22
N THR A 31 16.82 3.72 10.74
CA THR A 31 15.91 3.45 9.62
C THR A 31 15.86 4.63 8.66
N ASP A 32 15.46 4.37 7.44
CA ASP A 32 15.19 5.35 6.39
C ASP A 32 13.73 5.84 6.36
N ILE A 33 12.88 5.35 7.28
CA ILE A 33 11.45 5.73 7.39
C ILE A 33 11.27 7.25 7.50
N GLY A 34 12.25 7.93 8.11
CA GLY A 34 12.28 9.39 8.22
C GLY A 34 12.29 10.15 6.89
N TYR A 35 12.72 9.50 5.82
CA TYR A 35 12.77 10.04 4.46
C TYR A 35 11.54 9.62 3.63
N MET A 36 10.70 8.72 4.15
CA MET A 36 9.53 8.20 3.45
C MET A 36 8.34 9.15 3.58
N VAL A 37 7.69 9.47 2.45
CA VAL A 37 6.53 10.38 2.41
C VAL A 37 5.26 9.64 2.84
N CYS A 38 4.41 10.31 3.64
CA CYS A 38 3.13 9.76 4.10
C CYS A 38 3.25 8.36 4.71
N SER A 39 4.29 8.14 5.51
CA SER A 39 4.58 6.81 6.06
C SER A 39 3.63 6.41 7.18
N GLU A 40 3.13 5.18 7.11
CA GLU A 40 2.31 4.53 8.13
C GLU A 40 2.98 3.23 8.57
N VAL A 41 3.10 3.04 9.89
CA VAL A 41 3.85 1.91 10.46
C VAL A 41 2.97 1.10 11.40
N ALA A 42 3.03 -0.23 11.30
CA ALA A 42 2.43 -1.11 12.30
C ALA A 42 3.26 -2.37 12.59
N TRP A 43 3.37 -2.67 13.88
CA TRP A 43 4.05 -3.86 14.39
C TRP A 43 3.23 -5.14 14.17
N ALA A 44 3.92 -6.22 13.81
CA ALA A 44 3.36 -7.56 13.85
C ALA A 44 3.06 -7.96 15.31
N PRO A 45 1.99 -8.74 15.58
CA PRO A 45 1.62 -9.08 16.95
C PRO A 45 2.67 -9.88 17.74
N ASP A 46 3.60 -10.55 17.07
CA ASP A 46 4.70 -11.28 17.70
C ASP A 46 5.97 -10.44 17.88
N SER A 47 5.91 -9.15 17.52
CA SER A 47 7.01 -8.18 17.62
C SER A 47 8.29 -8.62 16.90
N LYS A 48 8.17 -9.44 15.84
CA LYS A 48 9.33 -9.85 15.03
C LYS A 48 9.45 -9.09 13.72
N ALA A 49 8.41 -8.37 13.34
CA ALA A 49 8.39 -7.56 12.13
C ALA A 49 7.50 -6.33 12.31
N PHE A 50 7.67 -5.35 11.43
CA PHE A 50 6.72 -4.26 11.22
C PHE A 50 6.64 -3.96 9.72
N PHE A 51 5.50 -3.45 9.28
CA PHE A 51 5.36 -2.95 7.91
C PHE A 51 5.45 -1.44 7.91
N VAL A 52 5.89 -0.89 6.79
CA VAL A 52 5.75 0.53 6.47
C VAL A 52 5.02 0.63 5.14
N THR A 53 3.87 1.30 5.15
CA THR A 53 3.28 1.83 3.91
C THR A 53 3.85 3.21 3.70
N TYR A 54 4.33 3.53 2.51
CA TYR A 54 4.88 4.85 2.21
C TYR A 54 4.58 5.27 0.78
N SER A 55 4.84 6.53 0.44
CA SER A 55 4.70 7.04 -0.90
C SER A 55 5.97 7.70 -1.44
N ASP A 56 6.12 7.70 -2.76
CA ASP A 56 7.08 8.56 -3.48
C ASP A 56 6.50 9.96 -3.80
N GLY A 57 5.30 10.27 -3.31
CA GLY A 57 4.57 11.51 -3.59
C GLY A 57 3.65 11.39 -4.81
N GLY A 58 3.51 12.48 -5.57
CA GLY A 58 2.57 12.57 -6.70
C GLY A 58 1.17 13.07 -6.30
N ALA A 59 0.37 13.47 -7.30
CA ALA A 59 -0.93 14.13 -7.06
C ALA A 59 -1.98 13.21 -6.42
N VAL A 60 -1.88 11.90 -6.67
CA VAL A 60 -2.78 10.85 -6.18
C VAL A 60 -2.04 9.76 -5.40
N GLY A 61 -0.78 10.05 -5.03
CA GLY A 61 0.11 9.09 -4.38
C GLY A 61 0.68 8.03 -5.32
N ASN A 62 1.90 7.61 -5.04
CA ASN A 62 2.52 6.37 -5.52
C ASN A 62 2.88 5.56 -4.28
N PHE A 63 2.02 4.64 -3.84
CA PHE A 63 2.12 3.97 -2.54
C PHE A 63 2.69 2.55 -2.65
N HIS A 64 3.59 2.25 -1.70
CA HIS A 64 4.36 1.02 -1.59
C HIS A 64 4.28 0.42 -0.19
N VAL A 65 4.69 -0.84 -0.07
CA VAL A 65 4.79 -1.54 1.22
C VAL A 65 6.14 -2.25 1.34
N VAL A 66 6.85 -1.94 2.41
CA VAL A 66 8.05 -2.66 2.84
C VAL A 66 7.80 -3.33 4.19
N ILE A 67 8.33 -4.53 4.38
CA ILE A 67 8.28 -5.28 5.64
C ILE A 67 9.69 -5.37 6.22
N TYR A 68 9.89 -4.87 7.43
CA TYR A 68 11.14 -5.04 8.16
C TYR A 68 11.01 -6.18 9.18
N TYR A 69 11.98 -7.09 9.16
CA TYR A 69 12.17 -8.16 10.13
C TYR A 69 13.28 -7.81 11.12
N LEU A 70 13.05 -8.13 12.39
CA LEU A 70 13.98 -7.91 13.48
C LEU A 70 14.88 -9.13 13.72
N GLY A 71 16.16 -8.99 13.40
CA GLY A 71 17.21 -9.90 13.84
C GLY A 71 17.92 -9.40 15.10
N LYS A 72 18.67 -10.28 15.78
CA LYS A 72 19.55 -9.88 16.90
C LYS A 72 20.66 -8.92 16.47
N ASP A 73 21.01 -8.97 15.20
CA ASP A 73 22.16 -8.30 14.60
C ASP A 73 21.77 -7.16 13.65
N GLY A 74 20.48 -6.98 13.36
CA GLY A 74 20.03 -5.94 12.42
C GLY A 74 18.58 -6.05 12.01
N LEU A 75 18.18 -5.09 11.16
CA LEU A 75 16.95 -5.13 10.38
C LEU A 75 17.23 -5.76 9.02
N SER A 76 16.28 -6.50 8.49
CA SER A 76 16.27 -6.91 7.09
C SER A 76 14.89 -6.65 6.51
N ASP A 77 14.81 -6.15 5.29
CA ASP A 77 13.56 -5.76 4.65
C ASP A 77 13.23 -6.61 3.41
N ILE A 78 11.94 -6.61 3.05
CA ILE A 78 11.41 -7.16 1.80
C ILE A 78 10.25 -6.32 1.29
N GLU A 79 10.00 -6.36 -0.02
CA GLU A 79 8.79 -5.83 -0.67
C GLU A 79 7.93 -7.00 -1.19
N PRO A 80 6.84 -7.37 -0.49
CA PRO A 80 6.07 -8.58 -0.80
C PRO A 80 4.96 -8.36 -1.85
N THR A 81 5.06 -7.32 -2.68
CA THR A 81 3.95 -6.79 -3.48
C THR A 81 3.91 -7.29 -4.93
N ALA A 82 5.00 -7.85 -5.46
CA ALA A 82 5.12 -8.20 -6.88
C ALA A 82 4.01 -9.12 -7.40
N GLN A 83 3.60 -10.14 -6.63
CA GLN A 83 2.51 -11.03 -7.06
C GLN A 83 1.15 -10.32 -6.97
N VAL A 84 0.95 -9.45 -5.98
CA VAL A 84 -0.29 -8.64 -5.83
C VAL A 84 -0.43 -7.70 -7.02
N MET A 85 0.63 -6.99 -7.38
CA MET A 85 0.72 -6.15 -8.57
C MET A 85 0.31 -6.94 -9.81
N SER A 86 0.95 -8.08 -10.07
CA SER A 86 0.66 -8.92 -11.23
C SER A 86 -0.78 -9.45 -11.26
N ASP A 87 -1.33 -9.95 -10.14
CA ASP A 87 -2.72 -10.42 -10.08
C ASP A 87 -3.70 -9.27 -10.33
N TYR A 88 -3.45 -8.10 -9.75
CA TYR A 88 -4.32 -6.93 -9.90
C TYR A 88 -4.36 -6.47 -11.36
N LEU A 89 -3.19 -6.29 -11.97
CA LEU A 89 -3.03 -5.86 -13.36
C LEU A 89 -3.53 -6.87 -14.41
N SER A 90 -3.60 -8.17 -14.05
CA SER A 90 -4.10 -9.21 -14.96
C SER A 90 -5.62 -9.15 -15.23
N ARG A 91 -6.34 -8.33 -14.46
CA ARG A 91 -7.80 -8.26 -14.51
C ARG A 91 -8.25 -7.34 -15.64
N PRO A 92 -9.42 -7.61 -16.26
CA PRO A 92 -9.96 -6.72 -17.27
C PRO A 92 -10.23 -5.33 -16.69
N ARG A 93 -9.57 -4.32 -17.26
CA ARG A 93 -9.74 -2.92 -16.92
C ARG A 93 -9.61 -2.06 -18.18
N THR A 94 -10.32 -0.95 -18.22
CA THR A 94 -10.20 0.04 -19.29
C THR A 94 -9.56 1.29 -18.70
N CYS A 95 -8.39 1.64 -19.22
CA CYS A 95 -7.67 2.85 -18.85
C CYS A 95 -7.27 3.62 -20.11
N PHE A 96 -7.11 4.94 -19.99
CA PHE A 96 -6.57 5.78 -21.06
C PHE A 96 -5.08 5.48 -21.25
N ASP A 97 -4.31 5.47 -20.17
CA ASP A 97 -2.91 5.06 -20.10
C ASP A 97 -2.71 3.91 -19.11
N ASP A 98 -1.63 3.14 -19.32
CA ASP A 98 -1.23 2.09 -18.39
C ASP A 98 -0.83 2.68 -17.04
N GLU A 99 -1.36 2.11 -15.97
CA GLU A 99 -1.15 2.59 -14.61
C GLU A 99 -0.99 1.43 -13.61
N GLU A 100 -0.03 1.58 -12.71
CA GLU A 100 0.17 0.66 -11.59
C GLU A 100 -0.75 1.06 -10.42
N PRO A 101 -1.36 0.09 -9.71
CA PRO A 101 -2.11 0.38 -8.51
C PRO A 101 -1.23 0.90 -7.37
N ASN A 102 -1.83 1.72 -6.51
CA ASN A 102 -1.31 1.97 -5.18
C ASN A 102 -1.45 0.69 -4.35
N ILE A 103 -0.37 0.29 -3.65
CA ILE A 103 -0.41 -0.86 -2.74
C ILE A 103 -0.12 -0.40 -1.31
N ALA A 104 -1.04 -0.71 -0.41
CA ALA A 104 -0.95 -0.36 1.01
C ALA A 104 -1.20 -1.57 1.91
N ALA A 105 -0.58 -1.58 3.09
CA ALA A 105 -0.83 -2.60 4.10
C ALA A 105 -2.09 -2.26 4.91
N ILE A 106 -3.01 -3.22 5.03
CA ILE A 106 -4.23 -3.07 5.84
C ILE A 106 -3.96 -3.54 7.28
N ALA A 107 -3.43 -4.76 7.44
CA ALA A 107 -3.24 -5.36 8.76
C ALA A 107 -2.37 -6.62 8.72
N TRP A 108 -1.70 -6.91 9.84
CA TRP A 108 -1.15 -8.23 10.13
C TRP A 108 -2.25 -9.28 10.34
N ARG A 109 -1.98 -10.54 9.97
CA ARG A 109 -2.93 -11.65 10.10
C ARG A 109 -2.37 -12.76 10.98
N GLY A 110 -2.43 -12.55 12.29
CA GLY A 110 -1.98 -13.51 13.31
C GLY A 110 -0.64 -13.08 13.88
N ASP A 111 0.45 -13.43 13.20
CA ASP A 111 1.84 -13.11 13.54
C ASP A 111 2.55 -12.44 12.34
N SER A 112 3.88 -12.48 12.27
CA SER A 112 4.67 -11.93 11.17
C SER A 112 4.70 -12.80 9.89
N SER A 113 3.89 -13.86 9.80
CA SER A 113 3.88 -14.78 8.64
C SER A 113 2.87 -14.40 7.56
N HIS A 114 1.90 -13.53 7.87
CA HIS A 114 0.88 -13.13 6.93
C HIS A 114 0.46 -11.67 7.08
N ILE A 115 0.27 -11.02 5.96
CA ILE A 115 -0.21 -9.64 5.88
C ILE A 115 -1.43 -9.55 4.98
N LEU A 116 -2.30 -8.59 5.26
CA LEU A 116 -3.40 -8.18 4.41
C LEU A 116 -2.98 -6.89 3.70
N LEU A 117 -2.89 -6.92 2.37
CA LEU A 117 -2.60 -5.77 1.52
C LEU A 117 -3.85 -5.33 0.75
N ALA A 118 -3.94 -4.07 0.38
CA ALA A 118 -4.87 -3.57 -0.64
C ALA A 118 -4.07 -3.13 -1.86
N ALA A 119 -4.57 -3.47 -3.05
CA ALA A 119 -4.18 -2.84 -4.30
C ALA A 119 -5.38 -2.04 -4.82
N GLU A 120 -5.15 -0.78 -5.17
CA GLU A 120 -6.17 0.19 -5.54
C GLU A 120 -5.87 0.78 -6.92
N THR A 121 -6.89 0.85 -7.77
CA THR A 121 -6.85 1.66 -8.98
C THR A 121 -6.92 3.12 -8.56
N LEU A 122 -5.92 3.93 -8.95
CA LEU A 122 -5.79 5.29 -8.44
C LEU A 122 -7.09 6.09 -8.66
N PRO A 123 -7.52 6.94 -7.70
CA PRO A 123 -8.78 7.66 -7.75
C PRO A 123 -8.70 8.92 -8.65
N HIS A 124 -8.17 8.77 -9.87
CA HIS A 124 -8.26 9.78 -10.92
C HIS A 124 -8.75 9.15 -12.23
N SER A 125 -9.30 10.01 -13.08
CA SER A 125 -10.08 9.67 -14.27
C SER A 125 -9.35 8.90 -15.38
N ASN A 126 -8.22 8.27 -15.10
CA ASN A 126 -7.48 7.43 -16.03
C ASN A 126 -8.19 6.10 -16.32
N CYS A 127 -8.77 5.44 -15.30
CA CYS A 127 -9.40 4.13 -15.44
C CYS A 127 -10.91 4.17 -15.12
N GLU A 128 -11.73 3.35 -15.80
CA GLU A 128 -13.18 3.27 -15.55
C GLU A 128 -13.53 2.80 -14.13
N GLU A 129 -12.64 2.05 -13.48
CA GLU A 129 -12.79 1.54 -12.10
C GLU A 129 -11.93 2.32 -11.10
N MET A 130 -11.68 3.61 -11.35
CA MET A 130 -10.91 4.49 -10.45
C MET A 130 -11.44 4.44 -9.00
N GLY A 131 -10.54 4.44 -8.03
CA GLY A 131 -10.85 4.36 -6.61
C GLY A 131 -11.41 3.00 -6.14
N THR A 132 -11.45 1.99 -7.00
CA THR A 132 -11.78 0.62 -6.58
C THR A 132 -10.53 -0.12 -6.12
N PHE A 133 -10.73 -1.12 -5.26
CA PHE A 133 -9.63 -1.91 -4.74
C PHE A 133 -9.93 -3.40 -4.59
N ARG A 134 -8.87 -4.17 -4.39
CA ARG A 134 -8.94 -5.56 -3.92
C ARG A 134 -8.00 -5.75 -2.74
N ALA A 135 -8.43 -6.58 -1.80
CA ALA A 135 -7.59 -6.98 -0.68
C ALA A 135 -6.96 -8.35 -0.91
N TYR A 136 -5.76 -8.56 -0.39
CA TYR A 136 -4.93 -9.75 -0.60
C TYR A 136 -4.37 -10.23 0.73
N LYS A 137 -4.66 -11.48 1.10
CA LYS A 137 -3.90 -12.17 2.14
C LYS A 137 -2.64 -12.73 1.50
N VAL A 138 -1.49 -12.25 1.95
CA VAL A 138 -0.17 -12.60 1.45
C VAL A 138 0.60 -13.35 2.54
N GLU A 139 1.27 -14.43 2.15
CA GLU A 139 2.24 -15.15 2.99
C GLU A 139 3.60 -14.46 2.88
N LEU A 140 4.29 -14.35 4.02
CA LEU A 140 5.61 -13.75 4.13
C LEU A 140 6.63 -14.80 4.60
N PRO A 141 7.91 -14.69 4.17
CA PRO A 141 8.46 -13.64 3.31
C PRO A 141 8.26 -13.87 1.81
N SER A 142 7.55 -14.93 1.41
CA SER A 142 7.46 -15.35 0.00
C SER A 142 6.75 -14.35 -0.93
N GLY A 143 5.93 -13.45 -0.39
CA GLY A 143 5.07 -12.57 -1.18
C GLY A 143 3.91 -13.31 -1.86
N LYS A 144 3.69 -14.58 -1.47
CA LYS A 144 2.72 -15.44 -2.14
C LYS A 144 1.29 -15.04 -1.79
N ILE A 145 0.44 -14.84 -2.80
CA ILE A 145 -1.00 -14.65 -2.59
C ILE A 145 -1.62 -15.96 -2.10
N ILE A 146 -2.18 -15.92 -0.89
CA ILE A 146 -2.96 -17.01 -0.31
C ILE A 146 -4.43 -16.88 -0.68
N ARG A 147 -4.93 -15.64 -0.70
CA ARG A 147 -6.33 -15.35 -1.04
C ARG A 147 -6.49 -13.91 -1.50
N SER A 148 -7.35 -13.66 -2.47
CA SER A 148 -7.82 -12.32 -2.82
C SER A 148 -9.30 -12.13 -2.49
N TYR A 149 -9.68 -10.89 -2.21
CA TYR A 149 -11.02 -10.46 -1.85
C TYR A 149 -11.38 -9.24 -2.70
N GLY A 150 -12.50 -9.29 -3.42
CA GLY A 150 -13.05 -8.08 -4.06
C GLY A 150 -13.50 -7.07 -3.01
N GLN A 151 -13.56 -5.78 -3.39
CA GLN A 151 -13.94 -4.65 -2.55
C GLN A 151 -15.10 -4.94 -1.58
N ILE A 152 -16.27 -5.36 -2.08
CA ILE A 152 -17.46 -5.61 -1.26
C ILE A 152 -17.19 -6.64 -0.15
N THR A 153 -16.48 -7.71 -0.49
CA THR A 153 -16.11 -8.76 0.47
C THR A 153 -15.04 -8.25 1.44
N ALA A 154 -14.07 -7.49 0.95
CA ALA A 154 -13.01 -6.90 1.78
C ALA A 154 -13.60 -5.93 2.82
N LYS A 155 -14.50 -5.03 2.42
CA LYS A 155 -15.24 -4.14 3.32
C LYS A 155 -16.00 -4.90 4.38
N LYS A 156 -16.74 -5.95 4.01
CA LYS A 156 -17.48 -6.79 4.97
C LYS A 156 -16.57 -7.46 6.00
N LEU A 157 -15.44 -8.01 5.56
CA LEU A 157 -14.55 -8.80 6.42
C LEU A 157 -13.57 -7.95 7.24
N PHE A 158 -13.17 -6.80 6.71
CA PHE A 158 -12.03 -6.04 7.22
C PHE A 158 -12.38 -4.58 7.54
N TRP A 159 -13.67 -4.21 7.61
CA TRP A 159 -14.15 -2.85 7.86
C TRP A 159 -13.36 -2.07 8.90
N LYS A 160 -13.04 -2.70 10.04
CA LYS A 160 -12.35 -2.08 11.18
C LYS A 160 -10.87 -1.78 10.94
N HIS A 161 -10.28 -2.34 9.88
CA HIS A 161 -8.87 -2.21 9.54
C HIS A 161 -8.66 -1.34 8.29
N LEU A 162 -9.70 -1.10 7.51
CA LEU A 162 -9.59 -0.27 6.31
C LEU A 162 -9.48 1.20 6.70
N GLY A 163 -8.58 1.94 6.03
CA GLY A 163 -8.53 3.40 6.10
C GLY A 163 -9.75 4.05 5.42
N ASP A 164 -9.89 5.37 5.53
CA ASP A 164 -11.07 6.08 5.01
C ASP A 164 -11.22 5.94 3.49
N GLU A 165 -10.13 6.00 2.74
CA GLU A 165 -10.12 5.81 1.28
C GLU A 165 -10.80 4.47 0.90
N LEU A 166 -10.24 3.36 1.39
CA LEU A 166 -10.75 2.03 1.09
C LEU A 166 -12.14 1.75 1.69
N ARG A 167 -12.51 2.38 2.82
CA ARG A 167 -13.87 2.25 3.38
C ARG A 167 -14.91 2.94 2.51
N ASN A 168 -14.56 4.12 2.00
CA ASN A 168 -15.46 5.00 1.27
C ASN A 168 -15.43 4.79 -0.25
N ALA A 169 -14.51 3.97 -0.78
CA ALA A 169 -14.46 3.55 -2.18
C ALA A 169 -15.86 3.21 -2.73
N ASP A 170 -16.22 3.64 -3.94
CA ASP A 170 -17.59 3.45 -4.41
C ASP A 170 -17.85 1.99 -4.80
N ASP A 171 -18.85 1.37 -4.15
CA ASP A 171 -19.25 -0.01 -4.36
C ASP A 171 -19.96 -0.23 -5.70
N GLU A 172 -20.48 0.82 -6.33
CA GLU A 172 -21.05 0.76 -7.68
C GLU A 172 -19.93 0.59 -8.72
N CYS A 173 -18.80 1.29 -8.57
CA CYS A 173 -17.63 1.14 -9.45
C CYS A 173 -17.07 -0.29 -9.43
N ALA A 174 -17.13 -0.97 -8.29
CA ALA A 174 -16.56 -2.31 -8.11
C ALA A 174 -17.44 -3.45 -8.67
N GLN A 175 -18.65 -3.16 -9.16
CA GLN A 175 -19.60 -4.16 -9.62
C GLN A 175 -19.45 -4.42 -11.13
N ILE A 176 -18.76 -5.50 -11.49
CA ILE A 176 -18.79 -6.05 -12.86
C ILE A 176 -20.15 -6.74 -13.09
N PRO A 177 -20.86 -6.51 -14.22
CA PRO A 177 -20.41 -5.91 -15.48
C PRO A 177 -20.85 -4.45 -15.67
N LYS A 178 -21.04 -3.67 -14.59
CA LYS A 178 -21.35 -2.24 -14.66
C LYS A 178 -20.12 -1.37 -14.30
N PRO A 179 -19.02 -1.38 -15.08
CA PRO A 179 -17.98 -0.35 -14.93
C PRO A 179 -18.49 1.05 -15.32
N LYS A 180 -19.69 1.17 -15.87
CA LYS A 180 -20.25 2.42 -16.41
C LYS A 180 -20.63 3.49 -15.38
N SER A 181 -20.76 3.16 -14.09
CA SER A 181 -21.06 4.21 -13.10
C SER A 181 -19.87 5.16 -12.94
N CYS A 182 -18.65 4.66 -13.19
CA CYS A 182 -17.40 5.38 -12.97
C CYS A 182 -16.58 5.57 -14.26
N GLU A 183 -17.03 4.99 -15.37
CA GLU A 183 -16.64 5.36 -16.73
C GLU A 183 -16.86 6.87 -16.97
N ILE A 184 -15.82 7.54 -17.48
CA ILE A 184 -15.93 8.91 -18.01
C ILE A 184 -15.89 8.81 -19.54
N PRO A 185 -17.04 8.87 -20.25
CA PRO A 185 -17.11 8.50 -21.67
C PRO A 185 -16.19 9.32 -22.60
N GLY A 186 -15.76 10.51 -22.17
CA GLY A 186 -14.83 11.36 -22.92
C GLY A 186 -13.36 10.92 -22.87
N LEU A 187 -12.98 10.07 -21.90
CA LEU A 187 -11.59 9.64 -21.68
C LEU A 187 -11.32 8.21 -22.18
N HIS A 188 -12.37 7.42 -22.40
CA HIS A 188 -12.26 6.04 -22.88
C HIS A 188 -12.94 5.90 -24.25
N PRO A 189 -12.41 6.52 -25.32
CA PRO A 189 -13.03 6.43 -26.64
C PRO A 189 -13.08 4.98 -27.09
N LYS A 190 -14.27 4.53 -27.50
CA LYS A 190 -14.44 3.17 -28.04
C LYS A 190 -13.46 2.96 -29.19
N LYS A 191 -12.60 1.94 -29.06
CA LYS A 191 -11.79 1.47 -30.18
C LYS A 191 -12.75 1.08 -31.31
N ILE A 192 -12.77 1.89 -32.37
CA ILE A 192 -13.52 1.58 -33.59
C ILE A 192 -12.85 0.34 -34.18
N LYS A 193 -13.59 -0.77 -34.24
CA LYS A 193 -13.15 -2.01 -34.89
C LYS A 193 -13.22 -1.86 -36.40
#